data_AF-A0A5Y3V002-F1
#
_entry.id   AF-A0A5Y3V002-F1
#
_cell.length_a   1.000
_cell.length_b   1.000
_cell.length_c   1.000
_cell.angle_alpha   90.00
_cell.angle_beta   90.00
_cell.angle_gamma   90.00
#
_symmetry.space_group_name_H-M   'P 1'
#
loop_
_entity.id
_entity.type
_entity.pdbx_description
1 polymer ?
#
loop_
_entity_poly.entity_id
_entity_poly.type
_entity_poly.pdbx_seq_one_letter_code
_entity_poly.pdbx_strand_id
1 'polypeptide(L)'
;MPKIQSYVNNNVYEQITDLVTIRKQEGIEEASLSNVSSMLLELGLRVYMIQQEKREGGFNQMEYNKLMLENVSRVRAMCTEILKMSVLNQESIASGNFDYAVIKPAIDKFAREQVSIFFPDDEDDQE
;
A
#
# COMPACT_ATOMS: atom_id res chain seq x y z
N MET A 1 28.17 -5.92 31.67
CA MET A 1 27.73 -5.71 30.28
C MET A 1 28.23 -4.36 29.80
N PRO A 2 28.66 -4.23 28.53
CA PRO A 2 28.95 -2.92 27.94
C PRO A 2 27.76 -1.97 28.09
N LYS A 3 28.01 -0.70 28.40
CA LYS A 3 26.97 0.33 28.54
C LYS A 3 26.84 1.11 27.23
N ILE A 4 25.61 1.22 26.73
CA ILE A 4 25.27 2.05 25.57
C ILE A 4 24.51 3.28 26.06
N GLN A 5 24.84 4.45 25.53
CA GLN A 5 24.09 5.68 25.76
C GLN A 5 23.57 6.17 24.40
N SER A 6 22.25 6.12 24.21
CA SER A 6 21.57 6.58 22.99
C SER A 6 20.72 7.81 23.30
N TYR A 7 20.84 8.83 22.46
CA TYR A 7 19.96 9.99 22.48
C TYR A 7 18.84 9.74 21.48
N VAL A 8 17.65 9.46 22.00
CA VAL A 8 16.46 9.15 21.19
C VAL A 8 15.46 10.30 21.25
N ASN A 9 14.54 10.37 20.29
CA ASN A 9 13.46 11.34 20.32
C ASN A 9 12.39 10.97 21.36
N ASN A 10 11.48 11.91 21.66
CA ASN A 10 10.42 11.71 22.64
C ASN A 10 9.53 10.50 22.31
N ASN A 11 9.20 10.27 21.03
CA ASN A 11 8.36 9.14 20.62
C ASN A 11 8.97 7.79 21.02
N VAL A 12 10.27 7.61 20.79
CA VAL A 12 10.97 6.37 21.16
C VAL A 12 11.07 6.24 22.67
N TYR A 13 11.35 7.34 23.37
CA TYR A 13 11.43 7.34 24.83
C TYR A 13 10.11 6.92 25.48
N GLU A 14 9.01 7.55 25.08
CA GLU A 14 7.65 7.26 25.58
C GLU A 14 7.26 5.81 25.32
N GLN A 15 7.46 5.30 24.09
CA GLN A 15 7.13 3.91 23.76
C GLN A 15 7.93 2.90 24.61
N ILE A 16 9.21 3.18 24.91
CA ILE A 16 10.01 2.30 25.75
C ILE A 16 9.53 2.36 27.20
N THR A 17 9.21 3.54 27.72
CA THR A 17 8.71 3.69 29.10
C THR A 17 7.33 3.07 29.28
N ASP A 18 6.47 3.14 28.27
CA ASP A 18 5.17 2.49 28.25
C ASP A 18 5.34 0.97 28.27
N LEU A 19 6.25 0.43 27.45
CA LEU A 19 6.59 -0.99 27.47
C LEU A 19 7.11 -1.46 28.83
N VAL A 20 7.96 -0.67 29.49
CA VAL A 20 8.42 -0.99 30.85
C VAL A 20 7.23 -1.08 31.81
N THR A 21 6.28 -0.15 31.73
CA THR A 21 5.08 -0.14 32.57
C THR A 21 4.20 -1.38 32.31
N ILE A 22 3.98 -1.73 31.05
CA ILE A 22 3.22 -2.92 30.64
C ILE A 22 3.88 -4.18 31.18
N ARG A 23 5.20 -4.34 31.03
CA ARG A 23 5.91 -5.54 31.52
C ARG A 23 5.79 -5.71 33.03
N LYS A 24 5.84 -4.61 33.79
CA LYS A 24 5.60 -4.66 35.24
C LYS A 24 4.17 -5.09 35.57
N GLN A 25 3.18 -4.60 34.83
CA GLN A 25 1.77 -5.00 35.00
C GLN A 25 1.55 -6.48 34.66
N GLU A 26 2.32 -7.04 33.73
CA GLU A 26 2.33 -8.48 33.39
C GLU A 26 3.05 -9.36 34.44
N GLY A 27 3.57 -8.76 35.52
CA GLY A 27 4.27 -9.47 36.59
C GLY A 27 5.78 -9.59 36.43
N ILE A 28 6.39 -8.89 35.45
CA ILE A 28 7.85 -8.83 35.27
C ILE A 28 8.40 -7.66 36.08
N GLU A 29 8.71 -7.91 37.36
CA GLU A 29 9.10 -6.89 38.33
C GLU A 29 10.45 -6.22 37.99
N GLU A 30 11.37 -6.98 37.39
CA GLU A 30 12.70 -6.53 36.97
C GLU A 30 12.72 -5.66 35.70
N ALA A 31 11.55 -5.41 35.09
CA ALA A 31 11.45 -4.58 33.91
C ALA A 31 11.96 -3.15 34.19
N SER A 32 12.99 -2.75 33.45
CA SER A 32 13.62 -1.43 33.55
C SER A 32 13.94 -0.88 32.17
N LEU A 33 14.15 0.43 32.06
CA LEU A 33 14.42 1.09 30.79
C LEU A 33 15.62 0.46 30.06
N SER A 34 16.72 0.19 30.78
CA SER A 34 17.89 -0.48 30.19
C SER A 34 17.61 -1.92 29.79
N ASN A 35 16.82 -2.67 30.58
CA ASN A 35 16.50 -4.07 30.29
C ASN A 35 15.62 -4.19 29.03
N VAL A 36 14.55 -3.39 28.94
CA VAL A 36 13.66 -3.37 27.78
C VAL A 36 14.38 -2.84 26.54
N SER A 37 15.20 -1.78 26.67
CA SER A 37 15.99 -1.26 25.56
C SER A 37 17.01 -2.27 25.03
N SER A 38 17.63 -3.07 25.91
CA SER A 38 18.55 -4.14 25.51
C SER A 38 17.85 -5.20 24.67
N MET A 39 16.64 -5.63 25.10
CA MET A 39 15.83 -6.58 24.35
C MET A 39 15.39 -6.02 22.99
N LEU A 40 15.02 -4.74 22.92
CA LEU A 40 14.68 -4.08 21.65
C LEU A 40 15.87 -3.98 20.70
N LEU A 41 17.08 -3.76 21.21
CA LEU A 41 18.30 -3.76 20.41
C LEU A 41 18.59 -5.15 19.82
N GLU A 42 18.46 -6.22 20.61
CA GLU A 42 18.61 -7.60 20.12
C GLU A 42 17.59 -7.94 19.04
N LEU A 43 16.31 -7.57 19.28
CA LEU A 43 15.25 -7.76 18.30
C LEU A 43 15.53 -6.97 17.02
N GLY A 44 15.93 -5.71 17.14
CA GLY A 44 16.26 -4.82 16.04
C GLY A 44 17.45 -5.33 15.22
N LEU A 45 18.50 -5.84 15.87
CA LEU A 45 19.65 -6.45 15.20
C LEU A 45 19.24 -7.70 14.41
N ARG A 46 18.41 -8.58 15.00
CA ARG A 46 17.93 -9.77 14.31
C ARG A 46 17.13 -9.42 13.05
N VAL A 47 16.23 -8.45 13.14
CA VAL A 47 15.45 -7.98 11.98
C VAL A 47 16.37 -7.30 10.96
N TYR A 48 17.31 -6.47 11.41
CA TYR A 48 18.25 -5.78 10.52
C TYR A 48 19.08 -6.77 9.70
N MET A 49 19.61 -7.83 10.33
CA MET A 49 20.37 -8.87 9.63
C MET A 49 19.52 -9.62 8.60
N ILE A 50 18.28 -9.99 8.95
CA ILE A 50 17.35 -10.62 8.00
C ILE A 50 17.07 -9.70 6.80
N GLN A 51 16.87 -8.40 7.04
CA GLN A 51 16.64 -7.44 5.97
C GLN A 51 17.90 -7.21 5.11
N GLN A 52 19.09 -7.31 5.72
CA GLN A 52 20.37 -7.20 5.02
C GLN A 52 20.64 -8.41 4.13
N GLU A 53 20.32 -9.63 4.56
CA GLU A 53 20.44 -10.84 3.72
C GLU A 53 19.48 -10.80 2.52
N LYS A 54 18.33 -10.12 2.65
CA LYS A 54 17.35 -9.93 1.57
C LYS A 54 17.68 -8.78 0.60
N ARG A 55 18.77 -8.02 0.81
CA ARG A 55 19.13 -6.84 -0.01
C ARG A 55 19.64 -7.14 -1.42
N GLU A 56 19.21 -8.24 -2.04
CA GLU A 56 19.44 -8.44 -3.49
C GLU A 56 18.50 -7.62 -4.39
N GLY A 57 17.62 -6.78 -3.84
CA GLY A 57 16.89 -5.79 -4.63
C GLY A 57 16.30 -4.67 -3.78
N GLY A 58 16.79 -3.44 -3.96
CA GLY A 58 16.06 -2.26 -3.50
C GLY A 58 14.74 -2.12 -4.26
N PHE A 59 13.76 -1.38 -3.70
CA PHE A 59 12.53 -1.11 -4.43
C PHE A 59 12.82 -0.21 -5.63
N ASN A 60 12.59 -0.74 -6.84
CA ASN A 60 12.74 0.01 -8.07
C ASN A 60 11.39 0.60 -8.48
N GLN A 61 11.22 1.91 -8.23
CA GLN A 61 10.01 2.64 -8.57
C GLN A 61 9.66 2.54 -10.06
N MET A 62 10.66 2.59 -10.95
CA MET A 62 10.42 2.55 -12.39
C MET A 62 9.94 1.19 -12.86
N GLU A 63 10.54 0.11 -12.36
CA GLU A 63 10.11 -1.25 -12.69
C GLU A 63 8.72 -1.55 -12.12
N TYR A 64 8.43 -1.07 -10.90
CA TYR A 64 7.10 -1.13 -10.33
C TYR A 64 6.06 -0.38 -11.18
N ASN A 65 6.33 0.88 -11.54
CA ASN A 65 5.43 1.69 -12.35
C ASN A 65 5.16 1.03 -13.71
N LYS A 66 6.21 0.50 -14.35
CA LYS A 66 6.11 -0.25 -15.61
C LYS A 66 5.21 -1.48 -15.47
N LEU A 67 5.47 -2.31 -14.46
CA LEU A 67 4.70 -3.52 -14.21
C LEU A 67 3.23 -3.22 -13.92
N MET A 68 2.96 -2.19 -13.10
CA MET A 68 1.61 -1.78 -12.78
C MET A 68 0.87 -1.23 -14.01
N LEU A 69 1.51 -0.37 -14.81
CA LEU A 69 0.94 0.15 -16.05
C LEU A 69 0.63 -0.97 -17.05
N GLU A 70 1.53 -1.92 -17.21
CA GLU A 70 1.34 -3.10 -18.07
C GLU A 70 0.14 -3.91 -17.60
N ASN A 71 0.06 -4.24 -16.31
CA ASN A 71 -1.01 -5.06 -15.76
C ASN A 71 -2.37 -4.36 -15.84
N VAL A 72 -2.46 -3.07 -15.50
CA VAL A 72 -3.70 -2.30 -15.61
C VAL A 72 -4.15 -2.19 -17.07
N SER A 73 -3.22 -1.95 -17.99
CA SER A 73 -3.53 -1.89 -19.43
C SER A 73 -3.99 -3.25 -19.97
N ARG A 74 -3.36 -4.35 -19.55
CA ARG A 74 -3.77 -5.72 -19.88
C ARG A 74 -5.17 -6.02 -19.35
N VAL A 75 -5.46 -5.67 -18.09
CA VAL A 75 -6.79 -5.83 -17.50
C VAL A 75 -7.83 -5.02 -18.26
N ARG A 76 -7.54 -3.76 -18.61
CA ARG A 76 -8.44 -2.94 -19.44
C ARG A 76 -8.78 -3.62 -20.77
N ALA A 77 -7.78 -4.16 -21.46
CA ALA A 77 -7.99 -4.88 -22.72
C ALA A 77 -8.86 -6.14 -22.51
N MET A 78 -8.54 -6.95 -21.49
CA MET A 78 -9.33 -8.14 -21.14
C MET A 78 -10.79 -7.80 -20.81
N CYS A 79 -11.03 -6.81 -19.94
CA CYS A 79 -12.38 -6.40 -19.56
C CYS A 79 -13.17 -5.82 -20.74
N THR A 80 -12.50 -5.15 -21.68
CA THR A 80 -13.16 -4.62 -22.88
C THR A 80 -13.69 -5.75 -23.76
N GLU A 81 -12.90 -6.81 -23.97
CA GLU A 81 -13.34 -7.98 -24.74
C GLU A 81 -14.39 -8.80 -23.98
N ILE A 82 -14.24 -8.97 -22.67
CA ILE A 82 -15.26 -9.61 -21.81
C ILE A 82 -16.58 -8.86 -21.91
N LEU A 83 -16.57 -7.52 -21.81
CA LEU A 83 -17.77 -6.70 -21.93
C LEU A 83 -18.48 -6.94 -23.27
N LYS A 84 -17.75 -6.95 -24.39
CA LYS A 84 -18.31 -7.23 -25.72
C LYS A 84 -18.95 -8.62 -25.77
N MET A 85 -18.28 -9.64 -25.22
CA MET A 85 -18.84 -10.99 -25.16
C MET A 85 -20.09 -11.07 -24.27
N SER A 86 -20.07 -10.43 -23.11
CA SER A 86 -21.20 -10.42 -22.18
C SER A 86 -22.44 -9.72 -22.74
N VAL A 87 -22.27 -8.68 -23.56
CA VAL A 87 -23.40 -8.02 -24.25
C VAL A 87 -24.07 -8.96 -25.26
N LEU A 88 -23.29 -9.83 -25.91
CA LEU A 88 -23.83 -10.81 -26.86
C LEU A 88 -24.52 -12.01 -26.19
N ASN A 89 -24.44 -12.13 -24.86
CA ASN A 89 -25.08 -13.22 -24.15
C ASN A 89 -26.61 -13.09 -24.21
N GLN A 90 -27.32 -14.22 -24.33
CA GLN A 90 -28.75 -14.22 -24.65
C GLN A 90 -29.58 -13.52 -23.57
N GLU A 91 -29.23 -13.68 -22.29
CA GLU A 91 -29.87 -13.01 -21.17
C GLU A 91 -29.66 -11.49 -21.20
N SER A 92 -28.46 -11.04 -21.62
CA SER A 92 -28.13 -9.62 -21.75
C SER A 92 -28.95 -8.98 -22.87
N ILE A 93 -29.06 -9.65 -24.02
CA ILE A 93 -29.89 -9.19 -25.14
C ILE A 93 -31.37 -9.18 -24.74
N ALA A 94 -31.86 -10.26 -24.10
CA ALA A 94 -33.25 -10.38 -23.68
C ALA A 94 -33.66 -9.32 -22.67
N SER A 95 -32.74 -8.87 -21.82
CA SER A 95 -33.02 -7.80 -20.87
C SER A 95 -33.21 -6.43 -21.54
N GLY A 96 -32.67 -6.21 -22.74
CA GLY A 96 -32.69 -4.91 -23.43
C GLY A 96 -31.87 -3.79 -22.76
N ASN A 97 -31.26 -4.06 -21.61
CA ASN A 97 -30.58 -3.05 -20.79
C ASN A 97 -29.10 -2.90 -21.13
N PHE A 98 -28.52 -3.87 -21.84
CA PHE A 98 -27.09 -3.92 -22.13
C PHE A 98 -26.75 -3.63 -23.59
N ASP A 99 -27.37 -2.61 -24.18
CA ASP A 99 -26.96 -2.12 -25.49
C ASP A 99 -25.54 -1.52 -25.41
N TYR A 100 -24.60 -2.10 -26.15
CA TYR A 100 -23.22 -1.63 -26.22
C TYR A 100 -23.13 -0.18 -26.70
N ALA A 101 -24.03 0.26 -27.58
CA ALA A 101 -24.07 1.64 -28.06
C ALA A 101 -24.41 2.65 -26.95
N VAL A 102 -25.04 2.20 -25.86
CA VAL A 102 -25.38 3.02 -24.69
C VAL A 102 -24.34 2.85 -23.58
N ILE A 103 -23.93 1.60 -23.30
CA ILE A 103 -22.97 1.30 -22.22
C ILE A 103 -21.58 1.85 -22.53
N LYS A 104 -21.11 1.73 -23.77
CA LYS A 104 -19.76 2.16 -24.13
C LYS A 104 -19.55 3.67 -23.88
N PRO A 105 -20.40 4.59 -24.37
CA PRO A 105 -20.27 6.00 -24.06
C PRO A 105 -20.53 6.32 -22.58
N ALA A 106 -21.36 5.55 -21.87
CA ALA A 106 -21.55 5.73 -20.43
C ALA A 106 -20.26 5.44 -19.63
N ILE A 107 -19.52 4.37 -19.99
CA ILE A 107 -18.20 4.07 -19.41
C ILE A 107 -17.19 5.17 -19.75
N ASP A 108 -17.17 5.63 -21.01
CA ASP A 108 -16.25 6.69 -21.44
C ASP A 108 -16.57 8.05 -20.79
N LYS A 109 -17.85 8.30 -20.46
CA LYS A 109 -18.28 9.46 -19.67
C LYS A 109 -17.82 9.33 -18.21
N PHE A 110 -18.07 8.19 -17.57
CA PHE A 110 -17.62 7.91 -16.20
C PHE A 110 -16.10 8.08 -16.06
N ALA A 111 -15.32 7.55 -17.00
CA ALA A 111 -13.87 7.67 -16.97
C ALA A 111 -13.40 9.14 -17.01
N ARG A 112 -14.02 9.97 -17.87
CA ARG A 112 -13.70 11.41 -17.96
C ARG A 112 -14.05 12.15 -16.68
N GLU A 113 -15.24 11.90 -16.12
CA GLU A 113 -15.66 12.52 -14.86
C GLU A 113 -14.74 12.15 -13.69
N GLN A 114 -14.23 10.91 -13.66
CA GLN A 114 -13.27 10.49 -12.64
C GLN A 114 -11.88 11.13 -12.82
N VAL A 115 -11.41 11.27 -14.07
CA VAL A 115 -10.12 11.92 -14.37
C VAL A 115 -10.20 13.41 -14.03
N SER A 116 -11.28 14.09 -14.38
CA SER A 116 -11.47 15.53 -14.13
C SER A 116 -11.51 15.93 -12.66
N ILE A 117 -11.64 14.98 -11.71
CA ILE A 117 -11.54 15.27 -10.26
C ILE A 117 -10.11 15.66 -9.87
N PHE A 118 -9.11 15.03 -10.52
CA PHE A 118 -7.69 15.22 -10.19
C PHE A 118 -6.91 15.94 -11.29
N PHE A 119 -7.45 15.93 -12.51
CA PHE A 119 -6.90 16.58 -13.69
C PHE A 119 -8.04 17.33 -14.40
N PRO A 120 -8.56 18.44 -13.82
CA PRO A 120 -9.56 19.26 -14.49
C PRO A 120 -8.96 19.88 -15.76
N ASP A 121 -9.66 19.80 -16.89
CA ASP A 121 -9.19 20.33 -18.18
C ASP A 121 -8.95 21.87 -18.15
N ASP A 122 -9.52 22.57 -17.15
CA ASP A 122 -9.37 24.00 -16.90
C ASP A 122 -8.18 24.36 -16.01
N GLU A 123 -7.49 23.37 -15.45
CA GLU A 123 -6.29 23.52 -14.60
C GLU A 123 -5.02 22.94 -15.27
N ASP A 124 -5.08 22.57 -16.55
CA ASP A 124 -3.96 21.96 -17.29
C ASP A 124 -2.73 22.87 -17.44
N ASP A 125 -2.88 24.19 -17.24
CA ASP A 125 -1.80 25.19 -17.34
C ASP A 125 -1.04 25.41 -16.01
N GLN A 126 -1.24 24.56 -15.00
CA GLN A 126 -0.53 24.66 -13.73
C GLN A 126 0.94 24.20 -13.85
N GLU A 127 1.86 25.15 -14.08
CA GLU A 127 3.32 24.98 -13.88
C GLU A 127 3.70 24.72 -12.41
#